data_AF-A0A966WG28-F1
#
_entry.id   AF-A0A966WG28-F1
#
_cell.length_a   1.000
_cell.length_b   1.000
_cell.length_c   1.000
_cell.angle_alpha   90.00
_cell.angle_beta   90.00
_cell.angle_gamma   90.00
#
_symmetry.space_group_name_H-M   'P 1'
#
loop_
_entity.id
_entity.type
_entity.pdbx_description
1 polymer ?
#
loop_
_entity_poly.entity_id
_entity_poly.type
_entity_poly.pdbx_seq_one_letter_code
_entity_poly.pdbx_strand_id
1 'polypeptide(L)'
;MSIDPRTPVLVGQGQIVNHIAKLSDAREPAHLIADAIREATTDANLISLPEIDALHIVRLLSWKYTNPAFTVASRLGLKSRAYGITPHGGNMPQLLINKLAQQIQRGELDIAVVAGGEASNSRARAHRENATLNWSESGADTPTAENIID
;
A
#
# COMPACT_ATOMS: atom_id res chain seq x y z
N MET A 1 -29.30 20.69 6.53
CA MET A 1 -29.00 19.77 5.41
C MET A 1 -28.21 18.62 6.00
N SER A 2 -28.68 17.38 5.90
CA SER A 2 -27.94 16.22 6.41
C SER A 2 -26.90 15.79 5.39
N ILE A 3 -25.69 15.47 5.84
CA ILE A 3 -24.67 14.84 5.00
C ILE A 3 -25.13 13.43 4.68
N ASP A 4 -24.93 12.98 3.44
CA ASP A 4 -25.21 11.59 3.05
C ASP A 4 -24.35 10.65 3.90
N PRO A 5 -24.92 9.65 4.61
CA PRO A 5 -24.15 8.67 5.37
C PRO A 5 -23.08 7.92 4.58
N ARG A 6 -23.19 7.91 3.24
CA ARG A 6 -22.21 7.32 2.31
C ARG A 6 -21.19 8.31 1.76
N THR A 7 -21.14 9.53 2.31
CA THR A 7 -20.10 10.51 1.97
C THR A 7 -18.72 9.94 2.31
N PRO A 8 -17.83 9.70 1.32
CA PRO A 8 -16.50 9.18 1.59
C PRO A 8 -15.67 10.21 2.37
N VAL A 9 -14.90 9.75 3.34
CA VAL A 9 -14.02 10.58 4.17
C VAL A 9 -12.64 9.95 4.31
N LEU A 10 -11.61 10.77 4.43
CA LEU A 10 -10.27 10.32 4.83
C LEU A 10 -10.23 10.28 6.37
N VAL A 11 -10.01 9.10 6.93
CA VAL A 11 -10.05 8.89 8.39
C VAL A 11 -8.68 8.89 9.05
N GLY A 12 -7.60 8.67 8.30
CA GLY A 12 -6.23 8.72 8.80
C GLY A 12 -5.19 8.67 7.68
N GLN A 13 -3.99 9.16 7.98
CA GLN A 13 -2.84 9.18 7.07
C GLN A 13 -1.53 8.84 7.78
N GLY A 14 -0.55 8.33 7.03
CA GLY A 14 0.76 7.99 7.57
C GLY A 14 1.83 8.04 6.49
N GLN A 15 3.07 8.37 6.88
CA GLN A 15 4.18 8.51 5.96
C GLN A 15 5.51 8.13 6.61
N ILE A 16 6.15 7.11 6.04
CA ILE A 16 7.46 6.64 6.49
C ILE A 16 8.54 7.10 5.53
N VAL A 17 9.65 7.58 6.08
CA VAL A 17 10.89 7.84 5.34
C VAL A 17 12.01 7.00 5.95
N ASN A 18 12.70 6.21 5.13
CA ASN A 18 13.86 5.40 5.55
C ASN A 18 15.16 6.01 5.01
N HIS A 19 15.81 6.80 5.85
CA HIS A 19 17.19 7.24 5.61
C HIS A 19 18.15 6.14 6.04
N ILE A 20 19.01 5.68 5.11
CA ILE A 20 19.95 4.59 5.36
C ILE A 20 21.36 5.14 5.60
N ALA A 21 22.01 4.75 6.69
CA ALA A 21 23.43 5.04 6.92
C ALA A 21 24.29 3.97 6.23
N LYS A 22 23.88 2.71 6.36
CA LYS A 22 24.49 1.53 5.70
C LYS A 22 23.42 0.71 4.99
N LEU A 23 23.82 -0.14 4.04
CA LEU A 23 22.89 -0.95 3.26
C LEU A 23 22.07 -1.93 4.11
N SER A 24 22.58 -2.39 5.26
CA SER A 24 21.80 -3.23 6.18
C SER A 24 20.59 -2.51 6.78
N ASP A 25 20.54 -1.18 6.72
CA ASP A 25 19.40 -0.38 7.20
C ASP A 25 18.30 -0.25 6.14
N ALA A 26 18.56 -0.76 4.93
CA ALA A 26 17.64 -0.67 3.79
C ALA A 26 16.39 -1.49 4.02
N ARG A 27 15.28 -0.79 4.21
CA ARG A 27 13.98 -1.40 4.42
C ARG A 27 13.32 -1.73 3.09
N GLU A 28 12.78 -2.95 3.02
CA GLU A 28 11.97 -3.43 1.91
C GLU A 28 10.71 -2.55 1.71
N PRO A 29 10.30 -2.24 0.46
CA PRO A 29 9.12 -1.42 0.19
C PRO A 29 7.85 -1.89 0.90
N ALA A 30 7.58 -3.19 0.95
CA ALA A 30 6.38 -3.71 1.63
C ALA A 30 6.41 -3.44 3.15
N HIS A 31 7.59 -3.38 3.77
CA HIS A 31 7.71 -2.97 5.18
C HIS A 31 7.41 -1.48 5.36
N LEU A 32 7.91 -0.63 4.46
CA LEU A 32 7.65 0.81 4.51
C LEU A 32 6.16 1.10 4.37
N ILE A 33 5.50 0.42 3.43
CA ILE A 33 4.06 0.56 3.20
C ILE A 33 3.27 0.06 4.42
N ALA A 34 3.62 -1.09 4.98
CA ALA A 34 2.95 -1.63 6.17
C ALA A 34 3.09 -0.67 7.36
N ASP A 35 4.27 -0.09 7.59
CA ASP A 35 4.48 0.89 8.66
C ASP A 35 3.68 2.18 8.43
N ALA A 36 3.62 2.68 7.20
CA ALA A 36 2.80 3.86 6.87
C ALA A 36 1.31 3.60 7.12
N ILE A 37 0.82 2.38 6.86
CA ILE A 37 -0.56 1.99 7.17
C ILE A 37 -0.77 1.92 8.70
N ARG A 38 0.22 1.47 9.48
CA ARG A 38 0.14 1.51 10.95
C ARG A 38 0.10 2.94 11.49
N GLU A 39 0.88 3.85 10.92
CA GLU A 39 0.79 5.29 11.24
C GLU A 39 -0.59 5.85 10.89
N ALA A 40 -1.13 5.55 9.70
CA ALA A 40 -2.47 5.96 9.32
C ALA A 40 -3.57 5.41 10.24
N THR A 41 -3.39 4.19 10.73
CA THR A 41 -4.29 3.58 11.72
C THR A 41 -4.24 4.34 13.05
N THR A 42 -3.04 4.75 13.47
CA THR A 42 -2.84 5.52 14.71
C THR A 42 -3.42 6.92 14.58
N ASP A 43 -3.21 7.58 13.45
CA ASP A 43 -3.76 8.91 13.13
C ASP A 43 -5.31 8.90 13.13
N ALA A 44 -5.91 7.77 12.70
CA ALA A 44 -7.34 7.53 12.80
C ALA A 44 -7.85 7.24 14.24
N ASN A 45 -6.98 7.31 15.26
CA ASN A 45 -7.25 6.93 16.65
C ASN A 45 -7.75 5.47 16.81
N LEU A 46 -7.29 4.56 15.95
CA LEU A 46 -7.61 3.15 16.02
C LEU A 46 -6.46 2.38 16.69
N ILE A 47 -6.81 1.39 17.52
CA ILE A 47 -5.82 0.48 18.15
C ILE A 47 -5.26 -0.51 17.10
N SER A 48 -6.11 -0.92 16.17
CA SER A 48 -5.77 -1.83 15.07
C SER A 48 -6.64 -1.52 13.86
N LEU A 49 -6.14 -1.82 12.67
CA LEU A 49 -6.95 -1.69 11.46
C LEU A 49 -8.10 -2.71 11.51
N PRO A 50 -9.36 -2.30 11.30
CA PRO A 50 -10.47 -3.24 11.18
C PRO A 50 -10.33 -4.09 9.91
N GLU A 51 -11.27 -5.01 9.71
CA GLU A 51 -11.42 -5.67 8.41
C GLU A 51 -11.67 -4.60 7.34
N ILE A 52 -10.96 -4.71 6.23
CA ILE A 52 -11.03 -3.76 5.11
C ILE A 52 -11.58 -4.46 3.87
N ASP A 53 -12.31 -3.73 3.04
CA ASP A 53 -12.83 -4.28 1.79
C ASP A 53 -11.79 -4.30 0.67
N ALA A 54 -10.93 -3.29 0.63
CA ALA A 54 -9.96 -3.11 -0.44
C ALA A 54 -8.62 -2.58 0.09
N LEU A 55 -7.53 -3.21 -0.36
CA LEU A 55 -6.18 -2.66 -0.26
C LEU A 55 -5.63 -2.47 -1.67
N HIS A 56 -5.34 -1.24 -2.03
CA HIS A 56 -4.84 -0.88 -3.36
C HIS A 56 -3.48 -0.20 -3.26
N ILE A 57 -2.51 -0.76 -3.98
CA ILE A 57 -1.13 -0.28 -3.98
C ILE A 57 -0.84 0.44 -5.30
N VAL A 58 -0.37 1.68 -5.18
CA VAL A 58 0.25 2.39 -6.30
C VAL A 58 1.53 1.65 -6.69
N ARG A 59 1.66 1.33 -7.97
CA ARG A 59 2.77 0.52 -8.48
C ARG A 59 4.13 1.13 -8.13
N LEU A 60 4.90 0.34 -7.39
CA LEU A 60 6.28 0.60 -7.04
C LEU A 60 7.26 0.13 -8.12
N LEU A 61 8.43 0.77 -8.15
CA LEU A 61 9.49 0.50 -9.12
C LEU A 61 10.66 -0.25 -8.50
N SER A 62 10.91 -0.10 -7.20
CA SER A 62 12.08 -0.65 -6.48
C SER A 62 12.11 -2.16 -6.41
N TRP A 63 10.97 -2.83 -6.33
CA TRP A 63 10.93 -4.27 -6.09
C TRP A 63 9.73 -4.91 -6.75
N LYS A 64 9.90 -6.15 -7.22
CA LYS A 64 8.86 -6.89 -7.92
C LYS A 64 8.17 -7.85 -6.95
N TYR A 65 6.89 -7.62 -6.74
CA TYR A 65 5.99 -8.56 -6.06
C TYR A 65 4.97 -9.08 -7.09
N THR A 66 4.54 -10.33 -6.93
CA THR A 66 3.38 -10.88 -7.67
C THR A 66 2.12 -10.08 -7.33
N ASN A 67 1.93 -9.79 -6.04
CA ASN A 67 0.84 -8.95 -5.55
C ASN A 67 1.31 -8.15 -4.32
N PRO A 68 1.67 -6.86 -4.48
CA PRO A 68 2.17 -6.06 -3.37
C PRO A 68 1.09 -5.76 -2.33
N ALA A 69 -0.18 -5.62 -2.72
CA ALA A 69 -1.29 -5.43 -1.79
C ALA A 69 -1.43 -6.63 -0.86
N PHE A 70 -1.48 -7.85 -1.41
CA PHE A 70 -1.52 -9.08 -0.62
C PHE A 70 -0.28 -9.24 0.28
N THR A 71 0.91 -8.91 -0.25
CA THR A 71 2.16 -8.97 0.52
C THR A 71 2.11 -8.04 1.74
N VAL A 72 1.64 -6.80 1.55
CA VAL A 72 1.48 -5.81 2.64
C VAL A 72 0.41 -6.26 3.63
N ALA A 73 -0.74 -6.75 3.16
CA ALA A 73 -1.80 -7.25 4.04
C ALA A 73 -1.30 -8.41 4.91
N SER A 74 -0.56 -9.35 4.33
CA SER A 74 0.04 -10.48 5.07
C SER A 74 0.98 -10.00 6.18
N ARG A 75 1.78 -8.95 5.93
CA ARG A 75 2.66 -8.33 6.93
C ARG A 75 1.90 -7.62 8.05
N LEU A 76 0.69 -7.16 7.78
CA LEU A 76 -0.19 -6.53 8.76
C LEU A 76 -1.09 -7.54 9.48
N GLY A 77 -1.08 -8.82 9.08
CA GLY A 77 -2.00 -9.83 9.59
C GLY A 77 -3.45 -9.59 9.15
N LEU A 78 -3.65 -8.89 8.03
CA LEU A 78 -4.97 -8.46 7.55
C LEU A 78 -5.46 -9.36 6.41
N LYS A 79 -6.79 -9.44 6.32
CA LYS A 79 -7.49 -9.94 5.14
C LYS A 79 -8.29 -8.80 4.53
N SER A 80 -8.38 -8.81 3.21
CA SER A 80 -9.16 -7.90 2.39
C SER A 80 -9.91 -8.70 1.33
N ARG A 81 -11.07 -8.21 0.91
CA ARG A 81 -11.84 -8.79 -0.20
C ARG A 81 -11.17 -8.52 -1.55
N ALA A 82 -10.53 -7.36 -1.71
CA ALA A 82 -9.82 -6.98 -2.93
C ALA A 82 -8.36 -6.59 -2.67
N TYR A 83 -7.46 -7.05 -3.54
CA TYR A 83 -6.03 -6.73 -3.52
C TYR A 83 -5.61 -6.21 -4.89
N GLY A 84 -5.44 -4.90 -5.01
CA GLY A 84 -5.26 -4.23 -6.29
C GLY A 84 -3.90 -3.56 -6.45
N ILE A 85 -3.46 -3.46 -7.71
CA ILE A 85 -2.27 -2.72 -8.11
C ILE A 85 -2.57 -1.84 -9.33
N THR A 86 -2.05 -0.62 -9.34
CA THR A 86 -2.20 0.29 -10.48
C THR A 86 -1.26 -0.08 -11.63
N PRO A 87 -1.44 0.44 -12.86
CA PRO A 87 -0.35 0.55 -13.82
C PRO A 87 0.67 1.61 -13.38
N HIS A 88 1.71 1.83 -14.19
CA HIS A 88 2.62 2.95 -13.99
C HIS A 88 1.94 4.28 -14.35
N GLY A 89 2.09 5.29 -13.50
CA GLY A 89 1.60 6.64 -13.81
C GLY A 89 1.61 7.57 -12.60
N GLY A 90 1.97 8.84 -12.80
CA GLY A 90 1.98 9.84 -11.72
C GLY A 90 0.59 10.22 -11.21
N ASN A 91 -0.45 9.99 -12.01
CA ASN A 91 -1.85 10.26 -11.68
C ASN A 91 -2.53 9.11 -10.90
N MET A 92 -1.85 7.96 -10.74
CA MET A 92 -2.43 6.76 -10.13
C MET A 92 -2.91 6.94 -8.68
N PRO A 93 -2.22 7.68 -7.79
CA PRO A 93 -2.74 7.94 -6.46
C PRO A 93 -4.11 8.63 -6.50
N GLN A 94 -4.27 9.66 -7.34
CA GLN A 94 -5.53 10.38 -7.47
C GLN A 94 -6.63 9.51 -8.09
N LEU A 95 -6.28 8.69 -9.08
CA LEU A 95 -7.20 7.71 -9.68
C LEU A 95 -7.77 6.77 -8.61
N LEU A 96 -6.92 6.22 -7.74
CA LEU A 96 -7.36 5.33 -6.65
C LEU A 96 -8.31 6.02 -5.68
N ILE A 97 -7.99 7.25 -5.27
CA ILE A 97 -8.85 8.04 -4.38
C ILE A 97 -10.23 8.23 -5.02
N ASN A 98 -10.28 8.65 -6.29
CA ASN A 98 -11.54 8.86 -7.01
C ASN A 98 -12.35 7.56 -7.13
N LYS A 99 -11.70 6.46 -7.52
CA LYS A 99 -12.34 5.16 -7.72
C LYS A 99 -12.96 4.66 -6.41
N LEU A 100 -12.16 4.59 -5.34
CA LEU A 100 -12.62 4.06 -4.05
C LEU A 100 -13.67 4.95 -3.39
N ALA A 101 -13.54 6.27 -3.51
CA ALA A 101 -14.57 7.20 -3.04
C ALA A 101 -15.92 6.95 -3.74
N GLN A 102 -15.93 6.72 -5.06
CA GLN A 102 -17.15 6.37 -5.79
C GLN A 102 -17.73 5.02 -5.34
N GLN A 103 -16.88 4.03 -5.08
CA GLN A 103 -17.33 2.72 -4.60
C GLN A 103 -17.95 2.82 -3.19
N ILE A 104 -17.37 3.62 -2.29
CA ILE A 104 -17.97 3.95 -1.00
C ILE A 104 -19.30 4.67 -1.21
N GLN A 105 -19.35 5.70 -2.04
CA GLN A 105 -20.60 6.42 -2.29
C GLN A 105 -21.72 5.51 -2.82
N ARG A 106 -21.38 4.51 -3.64
CA ARG A 106 -22.34 3.49 -4.17
C ARG A 106 -22.69 2.37 -3.18
N GLY A 107 -22.06 2.34 -2.00
CA GLY A 107 -22.29 1.29 -0.99
C GLY A 107 -21.58 -0.04 -1.29
N GLU A 108 -20.56 -0.03 -2.16
CA GLU A 108 -19.84 -1.25 -2.57
C GLU A 108 -18.71 -1.63 -1.60
N LEU A 109 -18.15 -0.65 -0.89
CA LEU A 109 -17.07 -0.78 0.10
C LEU A 109 -17.39 0.08 1.31
N ASP A 110 -17.02 -0.33 2.52
CA ASP A 110 -17.09 0.50 3.72
C ASP A 110 -15.71 1.05 4.11
N ILE A 111 -14.66 0.25 3.99
CA ILE A 111 -13.30 0.66 4.34
C ILE A 111 -12.32 0.26 3.24
N ALA A 112 -11.58 1.23 2.73
CA ALA A 112 -10.54 1.01 1.73
C ALA A 112 -9.23 1.68 2.13
N VAL A 113 -8.11 1.05 1.79
CA VAL A 113 -6.76 1.57 2.01
C VAL A 113 -6.08 1.80 0.66
N VAL A 114 -5.64 3.03 0.44
CA VAL A 114 -4.74 3.40 -0.65
C VAL A 114 -3.35 3.59 -0.07
N ALA A 115 -2.36 2.90 -0.63
CA ALA A 115 -0.99 3.08 -0.20
C ALA A 115 0.00 2.95 -1.36
N GLY A 116 1.25 3.32 -1.10
CA GLY A 116 2.35 3.23 -2.04
C GLY A 116 3.67 3.39 -1.29
N GLY A 117 4.76 2.93 -1.88
CA GLY A 117 6.06 3.02 -1.25
C GLY A 117 7.17 2.65 -2.20
N GLU A 118 8.33 3.25 -1.99
CA GLU A 118 9.46 3.14 -2.92
C GLU A 118 10.77 3.13 -2.13
N ALA A 119 11.69 2.24 -2.51
CA ALA A 119 13.02 2.12 -1.92
C ALA A 119 14.12 2.32 -2.98
N SER A 120 13.89 3.21 -3.95
CA SER A 120 14.76 3.46 -5.09
C SER A 120 16.17 3.87 -4.69
N ASN A 121 16.32 4.70 -3.64
CA ASN A 121 17.64 5.08 -3.14
C ASN A 121 18.43 3.87 -2.62
N SER A 122 17.79 3.01 -1.82
CA SER A 122 18.39 1.78 -1.31
C SER A 122 18.79 0.82 -2.43
N ARG A 123 17.92 0.65 -3.43
CA ARG A 123 18.22 -0.16 -4.62
C ARG A 123 19.38 0.40 -5.44
N ALA A 124 19.38 1.71 -5.70
CA ALA A 124 20.45 2.37 -6.45
C ALA A 124 21.80 2.29 -5.73
N ARG A 125 21.80 2.38 -4.39
CA ARG A 125 23.00 2.19 -3.58
C ARG A 125 23.49 0.74 -3.64
N ALA A 126 22.60 -0.24 -3.46
CA ALA A 126 22.96 -1.66 -3.55
C ALA A 126 23.60 -2.00 -4.90
N HIS A 127 23.04 -1.48 -5.99
CA HIS A 127 23.62 -1.62 -7.32
C HIS A 127 25.03 -1.00 -7.41
N ARG A 128 25.24 0.22 -6.91
CA ARG A 128 26.57 0.87 -6.92
C ARG A 128 27.61 0.12 -6.09
N GLU A 129 27.19 -0.53 -5.01
CA GLU A 129 28.06 -1.27 -4.10
C GLU A 129 28.20 -2.76 -4.48
N ASN A 130 27.63 -3.19 -5.61
CA ASN A 130 27.56 -4.60 -6.03
C ASN A 130 27.03 -5.54 -4.92
N ALA A 131 26.07 -5.04 -4.14
CA ALA A 131 25.47 -5.75 -3.01
C ALA A 131 24.08 -6.25 -3.37
N THR A 132 23.69 -7.40 -2.82
CA THR A 132 22.34 -7.96 -2.95
C THR A 132 21.46 -7.48 -1.81
N LEU A 133 20.26 -7.00 -2.14
CA LEU A 133 19.20 -6.77 -1.16
C LEU A 133 18.45 -8.07 -0.94
N ASN A 134 18.56 -8.65 0.25
CA ASN A 134 17.86 -9.88 0.65
C ASN A 134 16.41 -9.57 1.07
N TRP A 135 15.69 -8.86 0.21
CA TRP A 135 14.28 -8.57 0.41
C TRP A 135 13.41 -9.73 -0.05
N SER A 136 12.20 -9.78 0.50
CA SER A 136 11.31 -10.92 0.35
C SER A 136 10.82 -11.04 -1.10
N GLU A 137 10.75 -12.27 -1.60
CA GLU A 137 10.05 -12.61 -2.83
C GLU A 137 8.59 -12.98 -2.53
N SER A 138 7.72 -12.95 -3.55
CA SER A 138 6.36 -13.44 -3.39
C SER A 138 6.35 -14.96 -3.24
N GLY A 139 5.66 -15.46 -2.21
CA GLY A 139 5.45 -16.90 -2.03
C GLY A 139 4.63 -17.50 -3.18
N ALA A 140 4.78 -18.81 -3.41
CA ALA A 140 4.12 -19.52 -4.51
C ALA A 140 2.59 -19.37 -4.50
N ASP A 141 1.98 -19.28 -3.31
CA ASP A 141 0.52 -19.15 -3.14
C ASP A 141 0.03 -17.68 -3.14
N THR A 142 0.89 -16.74 -3.53
CA THR A 142 0.49 -15.32 -3.63
C THR A 142 -0.53 -15.17 -4.78
N PRO A 143 -1.76 -14.73 -4.51
CA PRO A 143 -2.75 -14.55 -5.57
C PRO A 143 -2.33 -13.43 -6.51
N THR A 144 -2.69 -13.55 -7.79
CA THR A 144 -2.50 -12.47 -8.78
C THR A 144 -3.22 -11.20 -8.32
N ALA A 145 -2.56 -10.04 -8.45
CA ALA A 145 -3.18 -8.76 -8.13
C ALA A 145 -4.28 -8.41 -9.14
N GLU A 146 -5.35 -7.79 -8.64
CA GLU A 146 -6.32 -7.11 -9.50
C GLU A 146 -5.65 -5.90 -10.15
N ASN A 147 -5.63 -5.87 -11.49
CA ASN A 147 -5.09 -4.72 -12.21
C ASN A 147 -6.15 -3.62 -12.21
N ILE A 148 -5.84 -2.52 -11.51
CA ILE A 148 -6.73 -1.37 -11.42
C ILE A 148 -6.52 -0.53 -12.67
N ILE A 149 -7.34 -0.83 -13.67
CA ILE A 149 -7.53 -0.01 -14.86
C ILE A 149 -8.83 0.79 -14.71
N ASP A 150 -8.92 1.91 -15.44
CA ASP A 150 -10.13 2.74 -15.52
C ASP A 150 -11.29 1.95 -16.14
#